data_AF-A0A419WTK8-F1
#
_entry.id   AF-A0A419WTK8-F1
#
_cell.length_a   1.000
_cell.length_b   1.000
_cell.length_c   1.000
_cell.angle_alpha   90.00
_cell.angle_beta   90.00
_cell.angle_gamma   90.00
#
_symmetry.space_group_name_H-M   'P 1'
#
loop_
_entity.id
_entity.type
_entity.pdbx_description
1 polymer ?
#
loop_
_entity_poly.entity_id
_entity_poly.type
_entity_poly.pdbx_seq_one_letter_code
_entity_poly.pdbx_strand_id
1 'polypeptide(L)'
;MKARIYTLLFLLSILGMQSCSKSALSDIELTDPSLLKVSVRIAQDYNNNKEVQVFIRDKNSRPVQLENGWVEVNGIVAHWDRADIHSLNERGYIYRPDDYEHDFRIYIHLNPRDVYWFDLNPSTGFPGFIRNYPLHDDEFHPEYDPYINDHYKLYDMPFRNEVVKVDYKILKPR
;
A
#
# COMPACT_ATOMS: atom_id res chain seq x y z
N MET A 1 17.67 41.92 17.24
CA MET A 1 16.20 41.68 17.25
C MET A 1 15.67 41.20 15.90
N LYS A 2 15.99 41.89 14.78
CA LYS A 2 15.51 41.55 13.43
C LYS A 2 15.86 40.13 12.95
N ALA A 3 17.08 39.64 13.21
CA ALA A 3 17.51 38.29 12.79
C ALA A 3 16.64 37.16 13.36
N ARG A 4 16.17 37.27 14.62
CA ARG A 4 15.35 36.24 15.27
C ARG A 4 13.94 36.13 14.67
N ILE A 5 13.41 37.23 14.14
CA ILE A 5 12.09 37.28 13.48
C ILE A 5 12.16 36.56 12.12
N TYR A 6 13.24 36.75 11.36
CA TYR A 6 13.44 36.07 10.09
C TYR A 6 13.63 34.56 10.26
N THR A 7 14.36 34.13 11.30
CA THR A 7 14.49 32.69 11.60
C THR A 7 13.16 32.06 12.00
N LEU A 8 12.33 32.77 12.76
CA LEU A 8 10.99 32.32 13.16
C LEU A 8 10.04 32.21 11.95
N LEU A 9 10.04 33.21 11.06
CA LEU A 9 9.24 33.21 9.82
C LEU A 9 9.68 32.10 8.87
N PHE A 10 10.98 31.83 8.77
CA PHE A 10 11.50 30.72 7.97
C PHE A 10 11.07 29.36 8.54
N LEU A 11 11.16 29.16 9.87
CA LEU A 11 10.64 27.96 10.54
C LEU A 11 9.12 27.76 10.37
N LEU A 12 8.33 28.84 10.46
CA LEU A 12 6.89 28.81 10.21
C LEU A 12 6.54 28.48 8.75
N SER A 13 7.36 28.94 7.79
CA SER A 13 7.17 28.60 6.37
C SER A 13 7.49 27.14 6.05
N ILE A 14 8.45 26.53 6.76
CA ILE A 14 8.78 25.09 6.63
C ILE A 14 7.68 24.23 7.28
N LEU A 15 7.09 24.67 8.39
CA LEU A 15 5.98 23.98 9.05
C LEU A 15 4.67 24.08 8.26
N GLY A 16 4.45 25.17 7.51
CA GLY A 16 3.27 25.34 6.65
C GLY A 16 3.22 24.43 5.42
N MET A 17 4.34 23.79 5.06
CA MET A 17 4.42 22.89 3.90
C MET A 17 4.13 21.42 4.25
N GLN A 18 3.98 21.07 5.53
CA GLN A 18 3.43 19.77 5.95
C GLN A 18 1.90 19.78 5.95
N SER A 19 1.31 20.32 4.88
CA SER A 19 -0.10 20.05 4.59
C SER A 19 -0.21 18.54 4.37
N CYS A 20 -0.77 17.83 5.36
CA CYS A 20 -1.40 16.53 5.16
C CYS A 20 -2.53 16.71 4.14
N SER A 21 -2.18 16.87 2.86
CA SER A 21 -3.15 17.22 1.84
C SER A 21 -3.92 15.96 1.46
N LYS A 22 -5.08 15.77 2.09
CA LYS A 22 -6.13 14.87 1.61
C LYS A 22 -6.40 15.20 0.14
N SER A 23 -6.53 14.17 -0.71
CA SER A 23 -6.94 14.39 -2.11
C SER A 23 -8.38 14.91 -2.16
N ALA A 24 -8.68 15.84 -3.07
CA ALA A 24 -10.06 16.27 -3.32
C ALA A 24 -10.93 15.14 -3.88
N LEU A 25 -10.31 14.11 -4.47
CA LEU A 25 -11.02 12.90 -4.91
C LEU A 25 -11.58 12.09 -3.74
N SER A 26 -11.07 12.31 -2.53
CA SER A 26 -11.56 11.64 -1.32
C SER A 26 -12.84 12.27 -0.75
N ASP A 27 -13.35 13.35 -1.35
CA ASP A 27 -14.55 14.06 -0.90
C ASP A 27 -15.71 13.92 -1.91
N ILE A 28 -15.54 13.08 -2.93
CA ILE A 28 -16.52 12.88 -4.00
C ILE A 28 -16.71 11.38 -4.28
N GLU A 29 -17.89 11.03 -4.79
CA GLU A 29 -18.11 9.71 -5.37
C GLU A 29 -17.33 9.59 -6.68
N LEU A 30 -16.62 8.47 -6.84
CA LEU A 30 -15.80 8.20 -8.01
C LEU A 30 -16.51 7.20 -8.92
N THR A 31 -16.50 7.50 -10.22
CA THR A 31 -17.03 6.63 -11.28
C THR A 31 -16.01 6.40 -12.40
N ASP A 32 -14.96 7.22 -12.48
CA ASP A 32 -13.88 7.09 -13.46
C ASP A 32 -12.59 6.55 -12.80
N PRO A 33 -12.24 5.26 -13.02
CA PRO A 33 -11.03 4.65 -12.46
C PRO A 33 -9.72 5.26 -13.00
N SER A 34 -9.74 5.88 -14.18
CA SER A 34 -8.53 6.42 -14.82
C SER A 34 -7.93 7.62 -14.07
N LEU A 35 -8.70 8.20 -13.15
CA LEU A 35 -8.26 9.27 -12.25
C LEU A 35 -7.31 8.77 -11.16
N LEU A 36 -7.30 7.46 -10.88
CA LEU A 36 -6.63 6.85 -9.74
C LEU A 36 -5.36 6.11 -10.15
N LYS A 37 -4.30 6.29 -9.37
CA LYS A 37 -3.13 5.41 -9.36
C LYS A 37 -3.35 4.35 -8.30
N VAL A 38 -3.22 3.08 -8.67
CA VAL A 38 -3.29 1.96 -7.73
C VAL A 38 -1.92 1.30 -7.62
N SER A 39 -1.49 1.07 -6.38
CA SER A 39 -0.33 0.25 -6.10
C SER A 39 -0.60 -0.68 -4.92
N VAL A 40 -0.10 -1.90 -4.98
CA VAL A 40 -0.19 -2.87 -3.89
C VAL A 40 1.20 -3.16 -3.36
N ARG A 41 1.37 -3.10 -2.05
CA ARG A 41 2.54 -3.60 -1.35
C ARG A 41 2.17 -4.82 -0.53
N ILE A 42 2.89 -5.92 -0.71
CA ILE A 42 2.79 -7.09 0.16
C ILE A 42 4.01 -7.11 1.06
N ALA A 43 3.79 -7.05 2.37
CA ALA A 43 4.87 -6.93 3.34
C ALA A 43 4.76 -8.03 4.40
N GLN A 44 5.92 -8.52 4.84
CA GLN A 44 6.04 -9.43 5.96
C GLN A 44 7.13 -8.92 6.91
N ASP A 45 6.91 -8.96 8.22
CA ASP A 45 7.93 -8.61 9.21
C ASP A 45 8.68 -9.85 9.75
N TYR A 46 9.64 -9.63 10.65
CA TYR A 46 10.44 -10.70 11.26
C TYR A 46 9.62 -11.61 12.19
N ASN A 47 8.49 -11.15 12.71
CA ASN A 47 7.57 -11.93 13.54
C ASN A 47 6.55 -12.71 12.69
N ASN A 48 6.73 -12.76 11.37
CA ASN A 48 5.78 -13.36 10.43
C ASN A 48 4.41 -12.63 10.40
N ASN A 49 4.32 -11.39 10.88
CA ASN A 49 3.15 -10.56 10.60
C ASN A 49 3.15 -10.20 9.11
N LYS A 50 1.96 -10.19 8.50
CA LYS A 50 1.77 -9.98 7.07
C LYS A 50 0.77 -8.87 6.82
N GLU A 51 1.00 -8.11 5.76
CA GLU A 51 0.08 -7.09 5.28
C GLU A 51 0.00 -7.09 3.75
N VAL A 52 -1.22 -7.02 3.24
CA VAL A 52 -1.53 -6.60 1.87
C VAL A 52 -2.03 -5.17 1.96
N GLN A 53 -1.24 -4.24 1.40
CA GLN A 53 -1.44 -2.80 1.52
C GLN A 53 -1.83 -2.26 0.15
N VAL A 54 -3.11 -1.90 -0.03
CA VAL A 54 -3.63 -1.35 -1.27
C VAL A 54 -3.68 0.17 -1.17
N PHE A 55 -2.83 0.84 -1.93
CA PHE A 55 -2.76 2.30 -1.97
C PHE A 55 -3.45 2.84 -3.22
N ILE A 56 -4.47 3.65 -2.99
CA ILE A 56 -5.18 4.41 -4.02
C ILE A 56 -4.73 5.87 -3.91
N ARG A 57 -4.26 6.46 -5.01
CA ARG A 57 -3.74 7.82 -5.03
C ARG A 57 -4.24 8.62 -6.22
N ASP A 58 -4.24 9.94 -6.10
CA ASP A 58 -4.55 10.84 -7.21
C ASP A 58 -3.36 11.01 -8.18
N LYS A 59 -3.54 11.88 -9.19
CA LYS A 59 -2.48 12.24 -10.14
C LYS A 59 -1.22 12.82 -9.50
N ASN A 60 -1.36 13.46 -8.34
CA ASN A 60 -0.29 14.09 -7.57
C ASN A 60 0.28 13.16 -6.48
N SER A 61 -0.09 11.87 -6.50
CA SER A 61 0.33 10.87 -5.50
C SER A 61 -0.16 11.17 -4.07
N ARG A 62 -1.29 11.86 -3.93
CA ARG A 62 -1.96 12.05 -2.63
C ARG A 62 -2.88 10.87 -2.32
N PRO A 63 -2.92 10.34 -1.08
CA PRO A 63 -3.83 9.26 -0.71
C PRO A 63 -5.29 9.62 -0.98
N VAL A 64 -6.02 8.67 -1.56
CA VAL A 64 -7.46 8.77 -1.83
C VAL A 64 -8.18 7.74 -0.97
N GLN A 65 -9.01 8.22 -0.04
CA GLN A 65 -10.00 7.39 0.63
C GLN A 65 -11.29 7.47 -0.18
N LEU A 66 -11.78 6.33 -0.66
CA LEU A 66 -13.04 6.26 -1.40
C LEU A 66 -14.20 6.59 -0.46
N GLU A 67 -14.98 7.62 -0.79
CA GLU A 67 -16.08 8.11 0.05
C GLU A 67 -17.23 7.08 0.16
N ASN A 68 -17.71 6.58 -0.99
CA ASN A 68 -18.77 5.56 -1.09
C ASN A 68 -18.25 4.20 -1.58
N GLY A 69 -16.93 4.05 -1.58
CA GLY A 69 -16.25 2.88 -2.10
C GLY A 69 -15.47 2.16 -1.02
N TRP A 70 -14.98 0.97 -1.33
CA TRP A 70 -14.16 0.17 -0.43
C TRP A 70 -13.24 -0.75 -1.22
N VAL A 71 -12.28 -1.34 -0.50
CA VAL A 71 -11.39 -2.35 -1.04
C VAL A 71 -11.66 -3.65 -0.32
N GLU A 72 -11.76 -4.75 -1.06
CA GLU A 72 -11.84 -6.10 -0.51
C GLU A 72 -10.60 -6.89 -0.93
N VAL A 73 -10.10 -7.73 -0.04
CA VAL A 73 -9.07 -8.72 -0.32
C VAL A 73 -9.61 -10.07 0.12
N ASN A 74 -9.67 -11.04 -0.80
CA ASN A 74 -10.23 -12.37 -0.55
C ASN A 74 -11.65 -12.34 0.06
N GLY A 75 -12.47 -11.35 -0.34
CA GLY A 75 -13.85 -11.17 0.14
C GLY A 75 -13.97 -10.52 1.52
N ILE A 76 -12.88 -10.03 2.08
CA ILE A 76 -12.86 -9.30 3.36
C ILE A 76 -12.54 -7.82 3.10
N VAL A 77 -13.34 -6.92 3.68
CA VAL A 77 -13.13 -5.47 3.55
C VAL A 77 -11.83 -5.07 4.24
N ALA A 78 -10.92 -4.47 3.49
CA ALA A 78 -9.67 -3.93 3.99
C ALA A 78 -9.89 -2.59 4.73
N HIS A 79 -9.14 -2.36 5.82
CA HIS A 79 -9.32 -1.20 6.66
C HIS A 79 -8.53 0.01 6.13
N TRP A 80 -9.17 1.18 6.07
CA TRP A 80 -8.44 2.42 5.77
C TRP A 80 -7.60 2.85 6.96
N ASP A 81 -6.31 2.54 6.93
CA ASP A 81 -5.37 2.78 8.03
C ASP A 81 -3.96 3.09 7.53
N ARG A 82 -3.03 3.35 8.44
CA ARG A 82 -1.60 3.34 8.17
C ARG A 82 -1.13 1.90 8.07
N ALA A 83 -0.32 1.63 7.06
CA ALA A 83 0.39 0.36 6.99
C ALA A 83 1.45 0.31 8.10
N ASP A 84 1.56 -0.80 8.82
CA ASP A 84 2.50 -0.94 9.93
C ASP A 84 3.83 -1.56 9.47
N ILE A 85 3.77 -2.41 8.45
CA ILE A 85 4.91 -3.21 8.01
C ILE A 85 5.59 -2.54 6.81
N HIS A 86 6.84 -2.13 6.97
CA HIS A 86 7.71 -1.66 5.89
C HIS A 86 7.17 -0.49 5.02
N SER A 87 6.23 0.33 5.51
CA SER A 87 5.46 1.27 4.65
C SER A 87 5.74 2.77 4.85
N LEU A 88 6.69 3.16 5.70
CA LEU A 88 6.90 4.57 6.09
C LEU A 88 5.65 5.28 6.64
N ASN A 89 4.72 4.55 7.28
CA ASN A 89 3.46 5.08 7.84
C ASN A 89 2.49 5.68 6.81
N GLU A 90 2.55 5.21 5.55
CA GLU A 90 1.62 5.62 4.51
C GLU A 90 0.20 5.10 4.77
N ARG A 91 -0.82 5.90 4.42
CA ARG A 91 -2.24 5.50 4.53
C ARG A 91 -2.70 4.77 3.27
N GLY A 92 -3.41 3.67 3.47
CA GLY A 92 -4.02 2.87 2.41
C GLY A 92 -5.10 1.95 2.98
N TYR A 93 -5.56 1.01 2.16
CA TYR A 93 -6.44 -0.06 2.58
C TYR A 93 -5.61 -1.27 2.98
N ILE A 94 -5.67 -1.63 4.26
CA ILE A 94 -4.80 -2.62 4.89
C ILE A 94 -5.60 -3.89 5.15
N TYR A 95 -5.09 -5.00 4.61
CA TYR A 95 -5.58 -6.34 4.88
C TYR A 95 -4.45 -7.15 5.54
N ARG A 96 -4.80 -7.92 6.58
CA ARG A 96 -3.85 -8.78 7.31
C ARG A 96 -4.25 -10.23 7.07
N PRO A 97 -3.56 -10.93 6.14
CA PRO A 97 -3.87 -12.31 5.81
C PRO A 97 -3.52 -13.26 6.96
N ASP A 98 -4.15 -14.42 6.98
CA ASP A 98 -3.75 -15.51 7.87
C ASP A 98 -2.47 -16.23 7.39
N ASP A 99 -2.06 -17.28 8.11
CA ASP A 99 -0.82 -17.99 7.82
C ASP A 99 -0.86 -18.88 6.57
N TYR A 100 -2.04 -19.19 6.04
CA TYR A 100 -2.25 -20.12 4.93
C TYR A 100 -2.65 -19.43 3.62
N GLU A 101 -2.87 -18.12 3.66
CA GLU A 101 -3.20 -17.34 2.47
C GLU A 101 -1.94 -16.99 1.65
N HIS A 102 -1.91 -17.45 0.40
CA HIS A 102 -0.79 -17.24 -0.53
C HIS A 102 -1.21 -16.52 -1.83
N ASP A 103 -2.50 -16.55 -2.16
CA ASP A 103 -3.08 -15.92 -3.33
C ASP A 103 -4.09 -14.86 -2.87
N PHE A 104 -4.09 -13.70 -3.54
CA PHE A 104 -4.96 -12.59 -3.20
C PHE A 104 -5.77 -12.15 -4.41
N ARG A 105 -7.09 -12.19 -4.29
CA ARG A 105 -7.97 -11.45 -5.20
C ARG A 105 -8.33 -10.12 -4.55
N ILE A 106 -8.01 -9.03 -5.23
CA ILE A 106 -8.29 -7.68 -4.77
C ILE A 106 -9.44 -7.11 -5.57
N TYR A 107 -10.47 -6.63 -4.88
CA TYR A 107 -11.56 -5.86 -5.46
C TYR A 107 -11.46 -4.40 -5.00
N ILE A 108 -11.64 -3.47 -5.95
CA ILE A 108 -11.73 -2.04 -5.70
C ILE A 108 -13.12 -1.60 -6.16
N HIS A 109 -13.97 -1.29 -5.19
CA HIS A 109 -15.30 -0.75 -5.40
C HIS A 109 -15.18 0.78 -5.35
N LEU A 110 -15.25 1.46 -6.49
CA LEU A 110 -15.24 2.94 -6.48
C LEU A 110 -16.52 3.50 -5.86
N ASN A 111 -17.61 2.76 -6.06
CA ASN A 111 -18.94 2.93 -5.50
C ASN A 111 -19.65 1.56 -5.53
N PRO A 112 -20.91 1.43 -5.07
CA PRO A 112 -21.61 0.13 -5.04
C PRO A 112 -21.86 -0.55 -6.40
N ARG A 113 -21.63 0.14 -7.52
CA ARG A 113 -21.89 -0.36 -8.89
C ARG A 113 -20.61 -0.60 -9.68
N ASP A 114 -19.60 0.25 -9.48
CA ASP A 114 -18.36 0.20 -10.25
C ASP A 114 -17.28 -0.56 -9.47
N VAL A 115 -16.98 -1.78 -9.94
CA VAL A 115 -16.07 -2.72 -9.29
C VAL A 115 -15.02 -3.19 -10.28
N TYR A 116 -13.76 -3.16 -9.85
CA TYR A 116 -12.61 -3.64 -10.61
C TYR A 116 -11.81 -4.61 -9.76
N TRP A 117 -11.19 -5.61 -10.39
CA TRP A 117 -10.47 -6.64 -9.65
C TRP A 117 -9.24 -7.13 -10.39
N PHE A 118 -8.31 -7.70 -9.64
CA PHE A 118 -7.11 -8.36 -10.16
C PHE A 118 -6.58 -9.37 -9.14
N ASP A 119 -5.78 -10.33 -9.62
CA ASP A 119 -5.22 -11.42 -8.81
C ASP A 119 -3.71 -11.22 -8.57
N LEU A 120 -3.26 -11.50 -7.35
CA LEU A 120 -1.85 -11.57 -6.95
C LEU A 120 -1.54 -13.01 -6.55
N ASN A 121 -0.76 -13.69 -7.37
CA ASN A 121 -0.39 -15.09 -7.20
C ASN A 121 0.88 -15.39 -8.04
N PRO A 122 1.44 -16.61 -8.00
CA PRO A 122 2.67 -16.92 -8.71
C PRO A 122 2.60 -16.69 -10.22
N SER A 123 1.40 -16.83 -10.82
CA SER A 123 1.21 -16.60 -12.27
C SER A 123 1.23 -15.12 -12.64
N THR A 124 0.92 -14.22 -11.69
CA THR A 124 0.94 -12.76 -11.91
C THR A 124 2.21 -12.09 -11.39
N GLY A 125 3.06 -12.81 -10.66
CA GLY A 125 4.39 -12.36 -10.24
C GLY A 125 4.64 -12.37 -8.73
N PHE A 126 3.63 -12.63 -7.91
CA PHE A 126 3.80 -12.76 -6.45
C PHE A 126 4.02 -14.23 -6.06
N PRO A 127 5.19 -14.63 -5.53
CA PRO A 127 5.50 -16.04 -5.28
C PRO A 127 4.71 -16.68 -4.12
N GLY A 128 3.85 -15.94 -3.43
CA GLY A 128 3.27 -16.33 -2.15
C GLY A 128 4.21 -16.03 -0.98
N PHE A 129 3.69 -16.11 0.25
CA PHE A 129 4.55 -16.13 1.44
C PHE A 129 5.31 -17.45 1.49
N ILE A 130 6.62 -17.39 1.25
CA ILE A 130 7.48 -18.59 1.19
C ILE A 130 7.80 -19.13 2.58
N ARG A 131 7.77 -18.24 3.58
CA ARG A 131 7.98 -18.57 4.99
C ARG A 131 6.75 -18.14 5.79
N ASN A 132 6.26 -19.03 6.65
CA ASN A 132 5.07 -18.83 7.50
C ASN A 132 5.40 -19.01 9.01
N TYR A 133 6.61 -18.63 9.42
CA TYR A 133 7.05 -18.69 10.81
C TYR A 133 8.07 -17.57 11.07
N PRO A 134 8.17 -17.06 12.31
CA PRO A 134 9.10 -15.99 12.65
C PRO A 134 10.56 -16.32 12.31
N LEU A 135 11.37 -15.29 12.12
CA LEU A 135 12.83 -15.41 12.18
C LEU A 135 13.25 -15.74 13.61
N HIS A 136 14.05 -16.78 13.77
CA HIS A 136 14.69 -17.09 15.04
C HIS A 136 15.99 -16.28 15.19
N ASP A 137 16.40 -16.01 16.43
CA ASP A 137 17.58 -15.17 16.73
C ASP A 137 18.88 -15.73 16.11
N ASP A 138 18.99 -17.04 15.98
CA ASP A 138 20.14 -17.74 15.36
C ASP A 138 20.19 -17.59 13.83
N GLU A 139 19.10 -17.14 13.21
CA GLU A 139 19.02 -16.84 11.78
C GLU A 139 19.28 -15.36 11.47
N PHE A 140 19.36 -14.51 12.50
CA PHE A 140 19.63 -13.10 12.35
C PHE A 140 21.14 -12.85 12.20
N HIS A 141 21.57 -12.74 10.95
CA HIS A 141 22.92 -12.35 10.61
C HIS A 141 22.93 -10.91 10.08
N PRO A 142 23.59 -9.96 10.76
CA PRO A 142 23.59 -8.54 10.37
C PRO A 142 24.06 -8.30 8.93
N GLU A 143 24.91 -9.18 8.42
CA GLU A 143 25.42 -9.16 7.04
C GLU A 143 24.43 -9.65 5.97
N TYR A 144 23.31 -10.28 6.33
CA TYR A 144 22.34 -10.84 5.38
C TYR A 144 20.96 -10.19 5.53
N ASP A 145 20.47 -9.59 4.45
CA ASP A 145 19.07 -9.17 4.37
C ASP A 145 18.17 -10.42 4.37
N PRO A 146 17.32 -10.66 5.38
CA PRO A 146 16.48 -11.85 5.44
C PRO A 146 15.26 -11.77 4.53
N TYR A 147 15.11 -10.67 3.77
CA TYR A 147 13.97 -10.44 2.91
C TYR A 147 14.28 -10.72 1.43
N ILE A 148 13.26 -11.19 0.71
CA ILE A 148 13.17 -11.13 -0.74
C ILE A 148 12.29 -9.93 -1.06
N ASN A 149 12.77 -9.07 -1.95
CA ASN A 149 12.01 -7.95 -2.46
C ASN A 149 12.02 -7.93 -3.99
N ASP A 150 10.86 -7.73 -4.57
CA ASP A 150 10.72 -7.51 -6.01
C ASP A 150 9.52 -6.61 -6.30
N HIS A 151 9.39 -6.20 -7.55
CA HIS A 151 8.30 -5.39 -8.04
C HIS A 151 7.92 -5.76 -9.47
N TYR A 152 6.64 -5.66 -9.78
CA TYR A 152 6.10 -5.91 -11.10
C TYR A 152 4.91 -5.00 -11.39
N LYS A 153 4.35 -5.13 -12.60
CA LYS A 153 3.22 -4.34 -13.08
C LYS A 153 2.18 -5.27 -13.68
N LEU A 154 0.92 -5.04 -13.33
CA LEU A 154 -0.23 -5.58 -14.03
C LEU A 154 -0.67 -4.55 -15.07
N TYR A 155 -0.70 -4.93 -16.34
CA TYR A 155 -1.12 -4.09 -17.46
C TYR A 155 -2.60 -4.30 -17.80
N ASP A 156 -3.12 -3.50 -18.75
CA ASP A 156 -4.51 -3.54 -19.23
C ASP A 156 -5.55 -3.33 -18.11
N MET A 157 -5.15 -2.58 -17.08
CA MET A 157 -6.00 -2.25 -15.93
C MET A 157 -6.80 -0.97 -16.20
N PRO A 158 -7.98 -0.77 -15.59
CA PRO A 158 -8.82 0.41 -15.84
C PRO A 158 -8.30 1.70 -15.17
N PHE A 159 -7.20 1.60 -14.42
CA PHE A 159 -6.63 2.70 -13.64
C PHE A 159 -5.69 3.57 -14.47
N ARG A 160 -5.21 4.67 -13.87
CA ARG A 160 -4.31 5.63 -14.53
C ARG A 160 -3.10 4.93 -15.15
N ASN A 161 -2.85 5.22 -16.43
CA ASN A 161 -1.78 4.62 -17.25
C ASN A 161 -1.93 3.11 -17.45
N GLU A 162 -3.15 2.58 -17.30
CA GLU A 162 -3.51 1.19 -17.53
C GLU A 162 -2.69 0.20 -16.71
N VAL A 163 -2.27 0.61 -15.50
CA VAL A 163 -1.32 -0.15 -14.69
C VAL A 163 -1.68 -0.18 -13.21
N VAL A 164 -1.53 -1.37 -12.62
CA VAL A 164 -1.38 -1.53 -11.16
C VAL A 164 0.09 -1.88 -10.89
N LYS A 165 0.73 -1.13 -9.99
CA LYS A 165 2.09 -1.45 -9.54
C LYS A 165 2.02 -2.38 -8.35
N VAL A 166 2.81 -3.44 -8.35
CA VAL A 166 2.90 -4.35 -7.20
C VAL A 166 4.35 -4.42 -6.76
N ASP A 167 4.58 -4.30 -5.47
CA ASP A 167 5.86 -4.62 -4.85
C ASP A 167 5.64 -5.55 -3.66
N TYR A 168 6.63 -6.38 -3.38
CA TYR A 168 6.61 -7.22 -2.20
C TYR A 168 7.94 -7.18 -1.47
N LYS A 169 7.88 -7.34 -0.16
CA LYS A 169 9.02 -7.57 0.73
C LYS A 169 8.61 -8.63 1.75
N ILE A 170 9.07 -9.85 1.52
CA ILE A 170 8.70 -11.05 2.29
C ILE A 170 9.93 -11.77 2.82
N LEU A 171 9.78 -12.64 3.81
CA LEU A 171 10.89 -13.41 4.37
C LEU A 171 11.40 -14.47 3.37
N LYS A 172 12.72 -14.65 3.33
CA LYS A 172 13.38 -15.72 2.58
C LYS A 172 12.99 -17.11 3.14
N PRO A 173 13.01 -18.16 2.29
CA PRO A 173 13.07 -19.53 2.80
C PRO A 173 14.34 -19.70 3.64
N ARG A 174 14.31 -20.66 4.58
CA ARG A 174 15.47 -21.06 5.35
C ARG A 174 16.60 -21.62 4.47
#